data_AF-A0A757IWK9-F1
#
_entry.id   AF-A0A757IWK9-F1
#
_cell.length_a   1.000
_cell.length_b   1.000
_cell.length_c   1.000
_cell.angle_alpha   90.00
_cell.angle_beta   90.00
_cell.angle_gamma   90.00
#
_symmetry.space_group_name_H-M   'P 1'
#
loop_
_entity.id
_entity.type
_entity.pdbx_description
1 polymer ?
#
loop_
_entity_poly.entity_id
_entity_poly.type
_entity_poly.pdbx_seq_one_letter_code
_entity_poly.pdbx_strand_id
1 'polypeptide(L)'
;MSELSQLSPQPLWDIFAKICSIPHPSYHEEQLAEHIVSWAKEKGLYVDRDQVGNILIRKPATAGMENRKPVVLQAHLDMVPQKNSDTVHDFTTDPIQPYIDGEWVKARGTTLGADNGIGMASALAVLADDNVVHGPLEVLLTMTEEAGMDGAFGLQSGWLQADILINTDSEEEGEIYMGCAGGIDFTSNLPLTREAVPAGFACFKLTLKGLKGGHSGGEIHLGLGNANKLLARFLAGHAEELDLRLIDFNGGTLRNAIPREAFATLAVAADNVGALKTLVNAYQDILKNELAEKEKNLTLQLNEVASDKAALTAPSRDTFVRLLNATPNGVIRNSDVAKGVVETSLNVGVVTMSDANVEI
;
A
#
# COMPACT_ATOMS: atom_id res chain seq x y z
N MET A 1 2.25 -24.29 24.98
CA MET A 1 3.47 -23.77 24.33
C MET A 1 3.14 -23.49 22.88
N SER A 2 3.53 -22.34 22.36
CA SER A 2 3.30 -21.97 20.96
C SER A 2 4.10 -22.89 20.04
N GLU A 3 3.63 -23.17 18.82
CA GLU A 3 4.45 -23.87 17.81
C GLU A 3 5.76 -23.11 17.53
N LEU A 4 5.73 -21.78 17.67
CA LEU A 4 6.89 -20.90 17.48
C LEU A 4 7.98 -21.11 18.54
N SER A 5 7.65 -21.70 19.69
CA SER A 5 8.64 -21.94 20.76
C SER A 5 9.65 -23.03 20.42
N GLN A 6 9.69 -23.51 19.17
CA GLN A 6 10.68 -24.46 18.66
C GLN A 6 11.74 -23.77 17.77
N LEU A 7 11.55 -22.47 17.50
CA LEU A 7 12.37 -21.71 16.58
C LEU A 7 13.51 -20.97 17.31
N SER A 8 14.58 -20.70 16.55
CA SER A 8 15.77 -19.99 17.02
C SER A 8 15.83 -18.59 16.39
N PRO A 9 16.23 -17.53 17.12
CA PRO A 9 16.58 -17.52 18.54
C PRO A 9 15.34 -17.52 19.45
N GLN A 10 15.35 -18.37 20.48
CA GLN A 10 14.17 -18.66 21.32
C GLN A 10 13.53 -17.42 21.98
N PRO A 11 14.28 -16.47 22.60
CA PRO A 11 13.66 -15.33 23.27
C PRO A 11 12.80 -14.47 22.34
N LEU A 12 13.24 -14.29 21.09
CA LEU A 12 12.51 -13.54 20.08
C LEU A 12 11.20 -14.24 19.75
N TRP A 13 11.24 -15.53 19.43
CA TRP A 13 10.04 -16.28 19.03
C TRP A 13 9.00 -16.45 20.14
N ASP A 14 9.44 -16.53 21.40
CA ASP A 14 8.54 -16.54 22.56
C ASP A 14 7.84 -15.18 22.73
N ILE A 15 8.57 -14.07 22.54
CA ILE A 15 8.00 -12.72 22.57
C ILE A 15 7.05 -12.51 21.39
N PHE A 16 7.42 -12.93 20.18
CA PHE A 16 6.57 -12.83 18.99
C PHE A 16 5.28 -13.64 19.16
N ALA A 17 5.35 -14.86 19.72
CA ALA A 17 4.16 -15.63 20.07
C ALA A 17 3.26 -14.90 21.08
N LYS A 18 3.85 -14.14 22.02
CA LYS A 18 3.11 -13.33 22.98
C LYS A 18 2.44 -12.13 22.31
N ILE A 19 3.13 -11.44 21.40
CA ILE A 19 2.58 -10.36 20.57
C ILE A 19 1.37 -10.86 19.78
N CYS A 20 1.50 -11.98 19.05
CA CYS A 20 0.38 -12.59 18.31
C CYS A 20 -0.82 -12.95 19.20
N SER A 21 -0.59 -13.28 20.48
CA SER A 21 -1.67 -13.64 21.41
C SER A 21 -2.50 -12.46 21.91
N ILE A 22 -2.06 -11.22 21.67
CA ILE A 22 -2.73 -9.98 22.08
C ILE A 22 -3.18 -9.26 20.81
N PRO A 23 -4.49 -9.05 20.58
CA PRO A 23 -4.96 -8.24 19.47
C PRO A 23 -4.34 -6.84 19.49
N HIS A 24 -3.78 -6.40 18.35
CA HIS A 24 -3.07 -5.13 18.22
C HIS A 24 -3.21 -4.49 16.80
N PRO A 25 -4.42 -4.47 16.19
CA PRO A 25 -4.56 -3.79 14.90
C PRO A 25 -4.38 -2.27 15.09
N SER A 26 -4.08 -1.56 14.01
CA SER A 26 -3.96 -0.09 14.02
C SER A 26 -5.16 0.58 14.71
N TYR A 27 -4.87 1.58 15.55
CA TYR A 27 -5.79 2.26 16.49
C TYR A 27 -6.27 1.45 17.71
N HIS A 28 -5.83 0.20 17.88
CA HIS A 28 -6.19 -0.66 19.02
C HIS A 28 -4.98 -1.27 19.73
N GLU A 29 -3.86 -0.55 19.76
CA GLU A 29 -2.56 -1.00 20.28
C GLU A 29 -2.51 -1.08 21.82
N GLU A 30 -3.48 -0.47 22.51
CA GLU A 30 -3.40 -0.19 23.95
C GLU A 30 -3.20 -1.45 24.80
N GLN A 31 -3.85 -2.57 24.46
CA GLN A 31 -3.69 -3.81 25.23
C GLN A 31 -2.25 -4.35 25.15
N LEU A 32 -1.63 -4.29 23.97
CA LEU A 32 -0.25 -4.69 23.79
C LEU A 32 0.71 -3.68 24.45
N ALA A 33 0.41 -2.39 24.33
CA ALA A 33 1.18 -1.33 24.96
C ALA A 33 1.23 -1.49 26.49
N GLU A 34 0.08 -1.70 27.15
CA GLU A 34 0.00 -1.95 28.59
C GLU A 34 0.76 -3.21 29.01
N HIS A 35 0.69 -4.27 28.19
CA HIS A 35 1.43 -5.50 28.43
C HIS A 35 2.94 -5.25 28.43
N ILE A 36 3.46 -4.55 27.42
CA ILE A 36 4.89 -4.25 27.28
C ILE A 36 5.37 -3.32 28.41
N VAL A 37 4.59 -2.29 28.77
CA VAL A 37 4.93 -1.39 29.89
C VAL A 37 4.98 -2.16 31.21
N SER A 38 4.02 -3.05 31.45
CA SER A 38 4.00 -3.87 32.67
C SER A 38 5.20 -4.82 32.71
N TRP A 39 5.48 -5.50 31.59
CA TRP A 39 6.64 -6.37 31.44
C TRP A 39 7.96 -5.65 31.68
N ALA A 40 8.13 -4.43 31.16
CA ALA A 40 9.35 -3.64 31.35
C ALA A 40 9.54 -3.24 32.84
N LYS A 41 8.45 -2.87 33.53
CA LYS A 41 8.47 -2.59 34.97
C LYS A 41 8.83 -3.83 35.80
N GLU A 42 8.28 -4.99 35.46
CA GLU A 42 8.61 -6.27 36.12
C GLU A 42 10.09 -6.63 35.95
N LYS A 43 10.69 -6.30 34.81
CA LYS A 43 12.14 -6.42 34.54
C LYS A 43 12.99 -5.35 35.23
N GLY A 44 12.38 -4.37 35.90
CA GLY A 44 13.10 -3.27 36.54
C GLY A 44 13.72 -2.27 35.56
N LEU A 45 13.24 -2.24 34.31
CA LEU A 45 13.68 -1.29 33.30
C LEU A 45 12.96 0.05 33.48
N TYR A 46 13.63 1.14 33.10
CA TYR A 46 12.91 2.40 32.92
C TYR A 46 11.98 2.26 31.73
N VAL A 47 10.73 2.66 31.91
CA VAL A 47 9.72 2.71 30.84
C VAL A 47 8.83 3.92 31.04
N ASP A 48 8.52 4.58 29.94
CA ASP A 48 7.69 5.78 29.90
C ASP A 48 6.84 5.80 28.63
N ARG A 49 5.77 6.61 28.63
CA ARG A 49 4.94 6.86 27.45
C ARG A 49 4.81 8.35 27.18
N ASP A 50 4.88 8.73 25.91
CA ASP A 50 4.65 10.13 25.52
C ASP A 50 3.15 10.45 25.34
N GLN A 51 2.85 11.67 24.91
CA GLN A 51 1.46 12.15 24.78
C GLN A 51 0.65 11.44 23.70
N VAL A 52 1.31 10.89 22.67
CA VAL A 52 0.66 10.17 21.59
C VAL A 52 0.64 8.65 21.82
N GLY A 53 1.23 8.20 22.92
CA GLY A 53 1.14 6.83 23.40
C GLY A 53 2.33 5.95 23.03
N ASN A 54 3.36 6.49 22.36
CA ASN A 54 4.59 5.77 22.07
C ASN A 54 5.24 5.29 23.37
N ILE A 55 5.97 4.18 23.31
CA ILE A 55 6.66 3.59 24.47
C ILE A 55 8.17 3.79 24.32
N LEU A 56 8.82 4.28 25.36
CA LEU A 56 10.28 4.33 25.46
C LEU A 56 10.74 3.47 26.62
N ILE A 57 11.58 2.48 26.36
CA ILE A 57 12.22 1.63 27.36
C ILE A 57 13.72 1.90 27.34
N ARG A 58 14.38 1.95 28.51
CA ARG A 58 15.83 2.13 28.62
C ARG A 58 16.49 1.01 29.40
N LYS A 59 17.63 0.53 28.88
CA LYS A 59 18.54 -0.41 29.55
C LYS A 59 19.95 0.18 29.58
N PRO A 60 20.61 0.21 30.76
CA PRO A 60 21.98 0.71 30.86
C PRO A 60 22.95 -0.18 30.05
N ALA A 61 24.13 0.35 29.75
CA ALA A 61 25.16 -0.42 29.06
C ALA A 61 25.57 -1.67 29.86
N THR A 62 25.92 -2.71 29.14
CA THR A 62 26.66 -3.85 29.71
C THR A 62 28.07 -3.44 30.12
N ALA A 63 28.67 -4.20 31.03
CA ALA A 63 29.98 -3.89 31.59
C ALA A 63 31.05 -3.72 30.49
N GLY A 64 31.75 -2.59 30.49
CA GLY A 64 32.79 -2.25 29.52
C GLY A 64 32.28 -1.56 28.25
N MET A 65 30.97 -1.32 28.14
CA MET A 65 30.33 -0.64 27.00
C MET A 65 29.73 0.72 27.36
N GLU A 66 30.00 1.25 28.56
CA GLU A 66 29.44 2.50 29.09
C GLU A 66 29.84 3.73 28.27
N ASN A 67 31.03 3.69 27.65
CA ASN A 67 31.55 4.79 26.82
C ASN A 67 31.14 4.69 25.33
N ARG A 68 30.20 3.80 24.99
CA ARG A 68 29.69 3.66 23.62
C ARG A 68 28.55 4.65 23.39
N LYS A 69 28.34 5.00 22.11
CA LYS A 69 27.20 5.83 21.72
C LYS A 69 25.89 5.12 22.07
N PRO A 70 24.90 5.83 22.65
CA PRO A 70 23.60 5.25 22.87
C PRO A 70 22.89 4.96 21.54
N VAL A 71 22.18 3.84 21.50
CA VAL A 71 21.43 3.35 20.32
C VAL A 71 19.96 3.20 20.70
N VAL A 72 19.06 3.58 19.79
CA VAL A 72 17.64 3.26 19.88
C VAL A 72 17.28 2.21 18.83
N LEU A 73 16.67 1.11 19.27
CA LEU A 73 15.99 0.16 18.37
C LEU A 73 14.53 0.61 18.26
N GLN A 74 14.03 0.76 17.03
CA GLN A 74 12.68 1.23 16.80
C GLN A 74 11.86 0.26 15.97
N ALA A 75 10.65 -0.02 16.44
CA ALA A 75 9.61 -0.80 15.80
C ALA A 75 8.25 -0.09 16.00
N HIS A 76 7.23 -0.46 15.23
CA HIS A 76 5.85 -0.01 15.48
C HIS A 76 5.02 -1.10 16.20
N LEU A 77 3.96 -0.66 16.90
CA LEU A 77 3.14 -1.51 17.77
C LEU A 77 2.00 -2.20 17.03
N ASP A 78 1.49 -1.57 15.97
CA ASP A 78 0.28 -2.01 15.29
C ASP A 78 0.54 -3.05 14.22
N MET A 79 -0.56 -3.58 13.68
CA MET A 79 -0.53 -4.44 12.50
C MET A 79 -1.72 -4.13 11.58
N VAL A 80 -1.54 -4.39 10.29
CA VAL A 80 -2.62 -4.28 9.30
C VAL A 80 -3.69 -5.36 9.50
N PRO A 81 -4.98 -5.02 9.72
CA PRO A 81 -6.06 -5.98 9.93
C PRO A 81 -6.69 -6.46 8.60
N GLN A 82 -6.05 -7.42 7.91
CA GLN A 82 -6.57 -8.01 6.66
C GLN A 82 -6.76 -9.51 6.77
N LYS A 83 -7.91 -10.02 6.30
CA LYS A 83 -8.27 -11.44 6.37
C LYS A 83 -8.83 -11.96 5.05
N ASN A 84 -8.74 -13.27 4.85
CA ASN A 84 -9.39 -13.93 3.73
C ASN A 84 -10.91 -13.78 3.84
N SER A 85 -11.59 -13.73 2.70
CA SER A 85 -13.03 -13.47 2.63
C SER A 85 -13.90 -14.50 3.38
N ASP A 86 -13.42 -15.72 3.53
CA ASP A 86 -14.07 -16.85 4.18
C ASP A 86 -13.68 -17.01 5.67
N THR A 87 -12.77 -16.17 6.17
CA THR A 87 -12.26 -16.26 7.54
C THR A 87 -13.11 -15.41 8.51
N VAL A 88 -13.60 -16.05 9.56
CA VAL A 88 -14.27 -15.37 10.69
C VAL A 88 -13.21 -15.06 11.75
N HIS A 89 -12.86 -13.79 11.84
CA HIS A 89 -11.86 -13.25 12.77
C HIS A 89 -12.20 -11.79 13.05
N ASP A 90 -12.25 -11.39 14.32
CA ASP A 90 -12.37 -10.02 14.78
C ASP A 90 -11.03 -9.54 15.33
N PHE A 91 -10.33 -8.68 14.58
CA PHE A 91 -9.01 -8.19 14.95
C PHE A 91 -8.97 -7.38 16.25
N THR A 92 -10.11 -6.91 16.75
CA THR A 92 -10.15 -6.13 18.00
C THR A 92 -10.19 -7.03 19.25
N THR A 93 -10.47 -8.33 19.08
CA THR A 93 -10.64 -9.28 20.20
C THR A 93 -9.92 -10.61 20.04
N ASP A 94 -9.77 -11.08 18.80
CA ASP A 94 -9.27 -12.42 18.51
C ASP A 94 -7.74 -12.40 18.35
N PRO A 95 -7.02 -13.36 18.95
CA PRO A 95 -5.57 -13.46 18.78
C PRO A 95 -5.20 -13.96 17.38
N ILE A 96 -4.03 -13.55 16.90
CA ILE A 96 -3.42 -14.10 15.69
C ILE A 96 -2.97 -15.54 15.98
N GLN A 97 -3.22 -16.43 15.02
CA GLN A 97 -2.88 -17.85 15.11
C GLN A 97 -1.70 -18.17 14.19
N PRO A 98 -0.45 -17.95 14.64
CA PRO A 98 0.72 -18.27 13.84
C PRO A 98 0.92 -19.79 13.74
N TYR A 99 1.46 -20.24 12.60
CA TYR A 99 1.85 -21.63 12.38
C TYR A 99 3.07 -21.71 11.46
N ILE A 100 3.82 -22.81 11.54
CA ILE A 100 5.00 -23.07 10.71
C ILE A 100 4.57 -23.81 9.44
N ASP A 101 5.01 -23.32 8.28
CA ASP A 101 4.77 -23.87 6.95
C ASP A 101 6.10 -24.00 6.18
N GLY A 102 6.78 -25.12 6.40
CA GLY A 102 8.11 -25.36 5.86
C GLY A 102 9.13 -24.37 6.43
N GLU A 103 9.67 -23.51 5.57
CA GLU A 103 10.64 -22.46 5.92
C GLU A 103 9.98 -21.15 6.37
N TRP A 104 8.64 -21.09 6.35
CA TRP A 104 7.88 -19.87 6.60
C TRP A 104 7.06 -19.95 7.89
N VAL A 105 6.82 -18.80 8.50
CA VAL A 105 5.77 -18.63 9.51
C VAL A 105 4.63 -17.82 8.89
N LYS A 106 3.39 -18.27 9.09
CA LYS A 106 2.18 -17.67 8.53
C LYS A 106 1.09 -17.59 9.59
N ALA A 107 0.04 -16.80 9.35
CA ALA A 107 -1.17 -16.80 10.15
C ALA A 107 -2.34 -17.49 9.45
N ARG A 108 -3.24 -18.09 10.22
CA ARG A 108 -4.40 -18.82 9.68
C ARG A 108 -5.46 -17.84 9.17
N GLY A 109 -5.53 -17.66 7.85
CA GLY A 109 -6.61 -16.92 7.19
C GLY A 109 -6.58 -15.40 7.39
N THR A 110 -5.48 -14.88 7.93
CA THR A 110 -5.32 -13.48 8.33
C THR A 110 -3.88 -13.02 8.12
N THR A 111 -3.62 -11.72 8.16
CA THR A 111 -2.29 -11.14 8.27
C THR A 111 -1.60 -11.61 9.55
N LEU A 112 -0.28 -11.80 9.50
CA LEU A 112 0.50 -12.33 10.61
C LEU A 112 0.92 -11.25 11.61
N GLY A 113 1.07 -9.99 11.18
CA GLY A 113 1.72 -8.95 12.00
C GLY A 113 3.21 -9.22 12.20
N ALA A 114 3.86 -9.93 11.28
CA ALA A 114 5.31 -10.07 11.30
C ALA A 114 6.00 -8.71 11.08
N ASP A 115 5.37 -7.88 10.26
CA ASP A 115 5.63 -6.44 10.19
C ASP A 115 4.71 -5.70 11.19
N ASN A 116 5.23 -4.98 12.21
CA ASN A 116 6.62 -5.00 12.69
C ASN A 116 6.84 -5.89 13.92
N GLY A 117 5.97 -6.88 14.14
CA GLY A 117 6.06 -7.76 15.30
C GLY A 117 7.38 -8.53 15.44
N ILE A 118 8.07 -8.89 14.35
CA ILE A 118 9.41 -9.52 14.41
C ILE A 118 10.47 -8.51 14.86
N GLY A 119 10.44 -7.29 14.31
CA GLY A 119 11.32 -6.20 14.70
C GLY A 119 11.15 -5.82 16.17
N MET A 120 9.90 -5.60 16.59
CA MET A 120 9.53 -5.36 17.99
C MET A 120 9.98 -6.51 18.90
N ALA A 121 9.70 -7.77 18.53
CA ALA A 121 10.12 -8.93 19.32
C ALA A 121 11.64 -9.01 19.47
N SER A 122 12.39 -8.66 18.42
CA SER A 122 13.85 -8.63 18.46
C SER A 122 14.39 -7.57 19.43
N ALA A 123 13.81 -6.36 19.43
CA ALA A 123 14.21 -5.28 20.32
C ALA A 123 13.92 -5.63 21.79
N LEU A 124 12.75 -6.21 22.07
CA LEU A 124 12.37 -6.70 23.39
C LEU A 124 13.24 -7.89 23.83
N ALA A 125 13.64 -8.77 22.92
CA ALA A 125 14.56 -9.88 23.21
C ALA A 125 15.94 -9.39 23.66
N VAL A 126 16.49 -8.35 23.00
CA VAL A 126 17.76 -7.72 23.41
C VAL A 126 17.66 -7.09 24.81
N LEU A 127 16.52 -6.48 25.14
CA LEU A 127 16.27 -5.99 26.50
C LEU A 127 16.20 -7.13 27.51
N ALA A 128 15.60 -8.26 27.15
CA ALA A 128 15.38 -9.41 28.03
C ALA A 128 16.62 -10.27 28.28
N ASP A 129 17.55 -10.33 27.32
CA ASP A 129 18.73 -11.18 27.35
C ASP A 129 19.92 -10.47 28.04
N ASP A 130 20.43 -11.10 29.09
CA ASP A 130 21.58 -10.60 29.86
C ASP A 130 22.93 -10.93 29.18
N ASN A 131 22.93 -11.79 28.15
CA ASN A 131 24.14 -12.21 27.45
C ASN A 131 24.50 -11.31 26.26
N VAL A 132 23.56 -10.48 25.79
CA VAL A 132 23.80 -9.57 24.68
C VAL A 132 24.68 -8.41 25.16
N VAL A 133 25.86 -8.27 24.57
CA VAL A 133 26.78 -7.15 24.87
C VAL A 133 26.36 -5.91 24.11
N HIS A 134 25.95 -4.86 24.83
CA HIS A 134 25.47 -3.61 24.24
C HIS A 134 25.92 -2.38 25.04
N GLY A 135 25.96 -1.22 24.38
CA GLY A 135 26.11 0.10 25.00
C GLY A 135 24.81 0.58 25.66
N PRO A 136 24.68 1.86 26.02
CA PRO A 136 23.40 2.39 26.50
C PRO A 136 22.32 2.17 25.43
N LEU A 137 21.20 1.57 25.82
CA LEU A 137 20.19 1.10 24.88
C LEU A 137 18.82 1.72 25.20
N GLU A 138 18.17 2.22 24.16
CA GLU A 138 16.77 2.62 24.16
C GLU A 138 15.98 1.70 23.21
N VAL A 139 14.72 1.44 23.53
CA VAL A 139 13.76 0.84 22.60
C VAL A 139 12.57 1.77 22.48
N LEU A 140 12.28 2.22 21.27
CA LEU A 140 11.14 3.06 20.93
C LEU A 140 10.11 2.20 20.20
N LEU A 141 8.90 2.11 20.73
CA LEU A 141 7.78 1.45 20.08
C LEU A 141 6.73 2.51 19.73
N THR A 142 6.52 2.73 18.43
CA THR A 142 5.64 3.80 17.92
C THR A 142 4.21 3.33 17.71
N MET A 143 3.26 4.25 17.89
CA MET A 143 1.84 4.01 17.65
C MET A 143 1.48 4.22 16.17
N THR A 144 0.58 3.38 15.65
CA THR A 144 -0.21 3.63 14.44
C THR A 144 0.63 4.03 13.21
N GLU A 145 1.56 3.16 12.79
CA GLU A 145 2.33 3.34 11.56
C GLU A 145 1.40 3.23 10.34
N GLU A 146 0.63 2.14 10.29
CA GLU A 146 -0.09 1.67 9.10
C GLU A 146 -1.30 2.54 8.74
N ALA A 147 -1.71 3.42 9.65
CA ALA A 147 -2.85 4.30 9.51
C ALA A 147 -2.49 5.79 9.68
N GLY A 148 -1.28 6.18 9.26
CA GLY A 148 -0.90 7.60 9.13
C GLY A 148 0.36 8.02 9.88
N MET A 149 1.07 7.07 10.49
CA MET A 149 2.31 7.31 11.24
C MET A 149 2.14 8.31 12.40
N ASP A 150 0.98 8.28 13.05
CA ASP A 150 0.60 9.25 14.09
C ASP A 150 1.63 9.28 15.24
N GLY A 151 2.12 8.11 15.67
CA GLY A 151 3.15 7.99 16.68
C GLY A 151 4.49 8.60 16.26
N ALA A 152 4.90 8.40 15.01
CA ALA A 152 6.16 8.95 14.49
C ALA A 152 6.13 10.48 14.38
N PHE A 153 5.03 11.06 13.88
CA PHE A 153 4.84 12.51 13.80
C PHE A 153 4.66 13.16 15.18
N GLY A 154 4.05 12.44 16.12
CA GLY A 154 3.76 12.92 17.47
C GLY A 154 4.87 12.71 18.50
N LEU A 155 5.99 12.07 18.11
CA LEU A 155 7.07 11.72 19.02
C LEU A 155 7.58 12.94 19.81
N GLN A 156 7.66 12.79 21.13
CA GLN A 156 8.09 13.88 22.01
C GLN A 156 9.54 14.32 21.72
N SER A 157 9.72 15.61 21.43
CA SER A 157 11.04 16.20 21.20
C SER A 157 11.94 16.15 22.44
N GLY A 158 13.22 15.84 22.24
CA GLY A 158 14.21 15.71 23.32
C GLY A 158 13.99 14.50 24.24
N TRP A 159 13.11 13.58 23.88
CA TRP A 159 12.82 12.40 24.71
C TRP A 159 13.87 11.30 24.56
N LEU A 160 14.37 11.06 23.34
CA LEU A 160 15.45 10.11 23.05
C LEU A 160 16.82 10.69 23.45
N GLN A 161 17.69 9.80 23.94
CA GLN A 161 19.10 10.09 24.24
C GLN A 161 20.05 9.50 23.18
N ALA A 162 19.54 8.61 22.33
CA ALA A 162 20.30 7.97 21.27
C ALA A 162 20.67 8.90 20.11
N ASP A 163 21.91 8.76 19.64
CA ASP A 163 22.42 9.40 18.42
C ASP A 163 22.24 8.50 17.18
N ILE A 164 21.95 7.21 17.39
CA ILE A 164 21.85 6.19 16.35
C ILE A 164 20.49 5.51 16.51
N LEU A 165 19.71 5.50 15.43
CA LEU A 165 18.46 4.77 15.34
C LEU A 165 18.63 3.59 14.39
N ILE A 166 18.22 2.41 14.84
CA ILE A 166 18.07 1.21 14.02
C ILE A 166 16.58 0.92 13.95
N ASN A 167 15.96 1.27 12.83
CA ASN A 167 14.59 0.90 12.52
C ASN A 167 14.61 -0.57 12.06
N THR A 168 13.64 -1.36 12.53
CA THR A 168 13.52 -2.80 12.23
C THR A 168 12.43 -3.11 11.21
N ASP A 169 12.07 -2.13 10.38
CA ASP A 169 10.89 -2.11 9.50
C ASP A 169 11.22 -2.38 8.03
N SER A 170 12.43 -2.85 7.75
CA SER A 170 12.79 -3.38 6.45
C SER A 170 12.42 -4.87 6.36
N GLU A 171 11.78 -5.26 5.28
CA GLU A 171 11.27 -6.63 5.11
C GLU A 171 12.23 -7.59 4.36
N GLU A 172 13.37 -7.12 3.87
CA GLU A 172 14.30 -7.92 3.06
C GLU A 172 15.66 -8.11 3.75
N GLU A 173 16.06 -9.36 3.96
CA GLU A 173 17.34 -9.71 4.60
C GLU A 173 18.52 -9.35 3.68
N GLY A 174 19.56 -8.74 4.25
CA GLY A 174 20.75 -8.31 3.52
C GLY A 174 20.59 -6.97 2.80
N GLU A 175 19.46 -6.30 2.94
CA GLU A 175 19.23 -4.93 2.47
C GLU A 175 19.26 -3.94 3.64
N ILE A 176 19.87 -2.76 3.41
CA ILE A 176 19.93 -1.69 4.42
C ILE A 176 19.36 -0.42 3.78
N TYR A 177 18.28 0.09 4.37
CA TYR A 177 17.65 1.32 3.93
C TYR A 177 18.27 2.52 4.63
N MET A 178 18.74 3.47 3.84
CA MET A 178 19.36 4.72 4.30
C MET A 178 18.51 5.97 4.00
N GLY A 179 17.30 5.76 3.49
CA GLY A 179 16.33 6.80 3.16
C GLY A 179 15.08 6.19 2.54
N CYS A 180 13.97 6.93 2.63
CA CYS A 180 12.69 6.58 2.04
C CYS A 180 12.10 7.81 1.33
N ALA A 181 11.05 7.60 0.52
CA ALA A 181 10.27 8.68 -0.04
C ALA A 181 9.24 9.19 0.99
N GLY A 182 8.97 10.49 0.97
CA GLY A 182 7.73 11.01 1.57
C GLY A 182 6.51 10.71 0.68
N GLY A 183 5.30 10.93 1.21
CA GLY A 183 4.05 10.71 0.50
C GLY A 183 3.04 11.84 0.71
N ILE A 184 2.17 12.05 -0.26
CA ILE A 184 1.00 12.93 -0.12
C ILE A 184 -0.13 12.43 -1.02
N ASP A 185 -1.36 12.47 -0.51
CA ASP A 185 -2.55 12.18 -1.29
C ASP A 185 -3.00 13.42 -2.08
N PHE A 186 -3.33 13.21 -3.35
CA PHE A 186 -3.92 14.22 -4.20
C PHE A 186 -5.19 13.67 -4.84
N THR A 187 -6.29 14.43 -4.73
CA THR A 187 -7.59 14.06 -5.30
C THR A 187 -8.07 15.17 -6.21
N SER A 188 -8.33 14.85 -7.49
CA SER A 188 -8.93 15.78 -8.44
C SER A 188 -10.41 15.49 -8.61
N ASN A 189 -11.24 16.54 -8.49
CA ASN A 189 -12.68 16.46 -8.71
C ASN A 189 -13.06 17.25 -9.95
N LEU A 190 -13.73 16.60 -10.90
CA LEU A 190 -14.21 17.23 -12.13
C LEU A 190 -15.74 17.09 -12.23
N PRO A 191 -16.49 18.20 -12.17
CA PRO A 191 -17.93 18.19 -12.39
C PRO A 191 -18.28 17.73 -13.81
N LEU A 192 -19.32 16.91 -13.91
CA LEU A 192 -19.77 16.29 -15.14
C LEU A 192 -21.15 16.81 -15.55
N THR A 193 -21.31 17.09 -16.83
CA THR A 193 -22.62 17.33 -17.44
C THR A 193 -22.99 16.19 -18.38
N ARG A 194 -24.27 15.84 -18.41
CA ARG A 194 -24.79 14.67 -19.14
C ARG A 194 -25.92 15.03 -20.10
N GLU A 195 -26.05 14.22 -21.14
CA GLU A 195 -27.11 14.27 -22.14
C GLU A 195 -27.59 12.86 -22.49
N ALA A 196 -28.81 12.76 -23.01
CA ALA A 196 -29.36 11.48 -23.45
C ALA A 196 -28.50 10.89 -24.58
N VAL A 197 -28.28 9.57 -24.54
CA VAL A 197 -27.63 8.86 -25.65
C VAL A 197 -28.54 8.99 -26.88
N PRO A 198 -28.03 9.42 -28.05
CA PRO A 198 -28.85 9.55 -29.25
C PRO A 198 -29.46 8.22 -29.70
N ALA A 199 -30.64 8.28 -30.33
CA ALA A 199 -31.26 7.09 -30.90
C ALA A 199 -30.35 6.44 -31.97
N GLY A 200 -30.35 5.10 -32.05
CA GLY A 200 -29.53 4.35 -33.01
C GLY A 200 -28.07 4.14 -32.57
N PHE A 201 -27.72 4.46 -31.32
CA PHE A 201 -26.43 4.14 -30.73
C PHE A 201 -26.47 2.77 -30.04
N ALA A 202 -25.38 2.01 -30.16
CA ALA A 202 -25.17 0.77 -29.44
C ALA A 202 -24.16 0.99 -28.30
N CYS A 203 -24.43 0.38 -27.15
CA CYS A 203 -23.62 0.54 -25.94
C CYS A 203 -22.67 -0.64 -25.73
N PHE A 204 -21.44 -0.33 -25.32
CA PHE A 204 -20.40 -1.30 -25.07
C PHE A 204 -19.68 -0.99 -23.77
N LYS A 205 -19.22 -2.03 -23.08
CA LYS A 205 -18.25 -1.95 -22.00
C LYS A 205 -16.89 -2.36 -22.53
N LEU A 206 -15.97 -1.40 -22.58
CA LEU A 206 -14.56 -1.61 -22.87
C LEU A 206 -13.82 -1.86 -21.56
N THR A 207 -13.22 -3.03 -21.44
CA THR A 207 -12.53 -3.50 -20.23
C THR A 207 -11.06 -3.72 -20.57
N LEU A 208 -10.16 -3.00 -19.90
CA LEU A 208 -8.74 -3.30 -19.87
C LEU A 208 -8.45 -4.04 -18.56
N LYS A 209 -7.90 -5.26 -18.66
CA LYS A 209 -7.58 -6.08 -17.49
C LYS A 209 -6.38 -6.98 -17.72
N GLY A 210 -5.98 -7.71 -16.69
CA GLY A 210 -4.89 -8.68 -16.76
C GLY A 210 -3.50 -8.05 -16.66
N LEU A 211 -3.42 -6.76 -16.32
CA LEU A 211 -2.15 -6.16 -15.92
C LEU A 211 -1.67 -6.74 -14.59
N LYS A 212 -0.36 -6.76 -14.40
CA LYS A 212 0.29 -7.26 -13.19
C LYS A 212 -0.14 -6.44 -11.96
N GLY A 213 -0.13 -5.12 -12.10
CA GLY A 213 -0.25 -4.19 -10.98
C GLY A 213 0.95 -4.28 -10.04
N GLY A 214 0.86 -3.63 -8.89
CA GLY A 214 1.95 -3.61 -7.93
C GLY A 214 1.86 -2.47 -6.92
N HIS A 215 2.79 -2.41 -5.98
CA HIS A 215 2.89 -1.31 -5.03
C HIS A 215 3.39 -0.04 -5.73
N SER A 216 2.64 1.06 -5.60
CA SER A 216 2.89 2.31 -6.35
C SER A 216 4.14 3.09 -5.93
N GLY A 217 4.78 2.72 -4.82
CA GLY A 217 6.10 3.20 -4.44
C GLY A 217 7.18 2.21 -4.88
N GLY A 218 7.23 1.07 -4.19
CA GLY A 218 8.26 0.04 -4.37
C GLY A 218 8.38 -0.51 -5.80
N GLU A 219 7.29 -0.59 -6.56
CA GLU A 219 7.29 -1.19 -7.91
C GLU A 219 7.14 -0.16 -9.05
N ILE A 220 7.10 1.14 -8.76
CA ILE A 220 6.85 2.18 -9.77
C ILE A 220 7.94 2.26 -10.85
N HIS A 221 9.15 1.82 -10.51
CA HIS A 221 10.31 1.80 -11.38
C HIS A 221 10.31 0.64 -12.39
N LEU A 222 9.41 -0.35 -12.23
CA LEU A 222 9.41 -1.59 -13.02
C LEU A 222 8.86 -1.44 -14.45
N GLY A 223 8.25 -0.29 -14.76
CA GLY A 223 7.63 -0.02 -16.06
C GLY A 223 6.33 -0.80 -16.30
N LEU A 224 5.55 -1.03 -15.24
CA LEU A 224 4.26 -1.71 -15.31
C LEU A 224 3.17 -0.78 -15.89
N GLY A 225 2.18 -1.38 -16.55
CA GLY A 225 1.06 -0.65 -17.12
C GLY A 225 0.14 -0.09 -16.05
N ASN A 226 -0.38 1.14 -16.25
CA ASN A 226 -1.47 1.70 -15.46
C ASN A 226 -2.78 1.63 -16.26
N ALA A 227 -3.75 0.82 -15.82
CA ALA A 227 -4.99 0.58 -16.54
C ALA A 227 -5.77 1.88 -16.84
N ASN A 228 -5.84 2.80 -15.89
CA ASN A 228 -6.55 4.08 -16.03
C ASN A 228 -5.95 4.91 -17.17
N LYS A 229 -4.62 5.03 -17.19
CA LYS A 229 -3.87 5.78 -18.22
C LYS A 229 -3.97 5.13 -19.59
N LEU A 230 -3.85 3.81 -19.67
CA LEU A 230 -3.92 3.08 -20.95
C LEU A 230 -5.33 3.16 -21.58
N LEU A 231 -6.39 3.10 -20.77
CA LEU A 231 -7.75 3.26 -21.27
C LEU A 231 -8.05 4.72 -21.66
N ALA A 232 -7.54 5.70 -20.90
CA ALA A 232 -7.62 7.10 -21.26
C ALA A 232 -6.91 7.42 -22.59
N ARG A 233 -5.75 6.79 -22.86
CA ARG A 233 -5.03 6.92 -24.14
C ARG A 233 -5.86 6.43 -25.32
N PHE A 234 -6.60 5.33 -25.18
CA PHE A 234 -7.53 4.87 -26.23
C PHE A 234 -8.61 5.91 -26.51
N LEU A 235 -9.27 6.41 -25.46
CA LEU A 235 -10.33 7.41 -25.59
C LEU A 235 -9.80 8.71 -26.19
N ALA A 236 -8.61 9.16 -25.79
CA ALA A 236 -7.99 10.37 -26.31
C ALA A 236 -7.66 10.26 -27.81
N GLY A 237 -7.32 9.07 -28.29
CA GLY A 237 -7.01 8.82 -29.71
C GLY A 237 -8.24 8.69 -30.61
N HIS A 238 -9.37 8.21 -30.08
CA HIS A 238 -10.49 7.73 -30.92
C HIS A 238 -11.88 8.26 -30.55
N ALA A 239 -12.05 8.98 -29.44
CA ALA A 239 -13.39 9.44 -29.03
C ALA A 239 -14.01 10.43 -30.02
N GLU A 240 -13.21 11.32 -30.60
CA GLU A 240 -13.66 12.29 -31.59
C GLU A 240 -13.97 11.63 -32.95
N GLU A 241 -13.07 10.77 -33.43
CA GLU A 241 -13.23 10.01 -34.69
C GLU A 241 -14.51 9.16 -34.70
N LEU A 242 -14.84 8.55 -33.56
CA LEU A 242 -16.01 7.68 -33.43
C LEU A 242 -17.30 8.42 -33.07
N ASP A 243 -17.25 9.73 -32.83
CA ASP A 243 -18.30 10.51 -32.14
C ASP A 243 -18.83 9.77 -30.89
N LEU A 244 -17.90 9.22 -30.11
CA LEU A 244 -18.21 8.33 -29.01
C LEU A 244 -18.84 9.08 -27.84
N ARG A 245 -19.91 8.53 -27.29
CA ARG A 245 -20.56 9.01 -26.06
C ARG A 245 -20.03 8.21 -24.87
N LEU A 246 -19.33 8.87 -23.94
CA LEU A 246 -18.84 8.21 -22.74
C LEU A 246 -19.93 8.21 -21.67
N ILE A 247 -20.32 7.05 -21.15
CA ILE A 247 -21.37 6.89 -20.14
C ILE A 247 -20.77 6.75 -18.74
N ASP A 248 -19.71 5.97 -18.60
CA ASP A 248 -19.11 5.65 -17.31
C ASP A 248 -17.61 5.35 -17.44
N PHE A 249 -16.83 5.62 -16.40
CA PHE A 249 -15.41 5.26 -16.31
C PHE A 249 -15.04 4.95 -14.87
N ASN A 250 -14.51 3.75 -14.61
CA ASN A 250 -14.01 3.38 -13.30
C ASN A 250 -12.75 2.52 -13.44
N GLY A 251 -11.79 2.65 -12.54
CA GLY A 251 -10.61 1.78 -12.56
C GLY A 251 -9.71 1.95 -11.35
N GLY A 252 -8.99 0.87 -11.04
CA GLY A 252 -8.24 0.73 -9.80
C GLY A 252 -9.10 0.52 -8.56
N THR A 253 -8.45 0.28 -7.43
CA THR A 253 -9.10 -0.05 -6.15
C THR A 253 -8.52 0.73 -4.98
N LEU A 254 -7.21 0.94 -4.96
CA LEU A 254 -6.49 1.63 -3.90
C LEU A 254 -5.47 2.60 -4.50
N ARG A 255 -5.25 3.74 -3.84
CA ARG A 255 -4.35 4.82 -4.30
C ARG A 255 -2.89 4.36 -4.37
N ASN A 256 -2.46 3.57 -3.39
CA ASN A 256 -1.12 3.02 -3.29
C ASN A 256 -0.87 1.79 -4.17
N ALA A 257 -1.84 1.39 -5.01
CA ALA A 257 -1.71 0.26 -5.94
C ALA A 257 -1.73 0.72 -7.40
N ILE A 258 -0.82 0.20 -8.22
CA ILE A 258 -0.84 0.39 -9.68
C ILE A 258 -2.09 -0.33 -10.23
N PRO A 259 -3.02 0.38 -10.89
CA PRO A 259 -4.32 -0.16 -11.24
C PRO A 259 -4.22 -1.23 -12.33
N ARG A 260 -4.76 -2.40 -11.99
CA ARG A 260 -4.71 -3.60 -12.85
C ARG A 260 -5.82 -3.66 -13.88
N GLU A 261 -6.94 -3.04 -13.55
CA GLU A 261 -8.16 -3.08 -14.33
C GLU A 261 -8.80 -1.69 -14.40
N ALA A 262 -9.34 -1.37 -15.57
CA ALA A 262 -10.14 -0.18 -15.81
C ALA A 262 -11.25 -0.49 -16.82
N PHE A 263 -12.35 0.24 -16.70
CA PHE A 263 -13.58 -0.01 -17.43
C PHE A 263 -14.15 1.31 -17.93
N ALA A 264 -14.56 1.35 -19.19
CA ALA A 264 -15.30 2.46 -19.77
C ALA A 264 -16.58 1.93 -20.41
N THR A 265 -17.73 2.50 -20.05
CA THR A 265 -18.99 2.25 -20.75
C THR A 265 -19.18 3.37 -21.76
N LEU A 266 -19.38 3.00 -23.03
CA LEU A 266 -19.39 3.92 -24.15
C LEU A 266 -20.49 3.55 -25.14
N ALA A 267 -21.01 4.54 -25.86
CA ALA A 267 -21.98 4.33 -26.92
C ALA A 267 -21.48 4.97 -28.22
N VAL A 268 -21.70 4.28 -29.34
CA VAL A 268 -21.36 4.74 -30.69
C VAL A 268 -22.54 4.51 -31.62
N ALA A 269 -22.66 5.32 -32.67
CA ALA A 269 -23.66 5.07 -33.73
C ALA A 269 -23.50 3.65 -34.29
N ALA A 270 -24.61 3.00 -34.66
CA ALA A 270 -24.61 1.63 -35.20
C ALA A 270 -23.60 1.44 -36.34
N ASP A 271 -23.45 2.44 -37.22
CA ASP A 271 -22.52 2.41 -38.36
C ASP A 271 -21.05 2.45 -37.92
N ASN A 272 -20.74 3.01 -36.74
CA ASN A 272 -19.39 3.10 -36.18
C ASN A 272 -18.98 1.86 -35.36
N VAL A 273 -19.88 0.89 -35.14
CA VAL A 273 -19.57 -0.33 -34.36
C VAL A 273 -18.44 -1.14 -34.99
N GLY A 274 -18.40 -1.24 -36.32
CA GLY A 274 -17.32 -1.93 -37.03
C GLY A 274 -15.96 -1.24 -36.86
N ALA A 275 -15.95 0.09 -36.95
CA ALA A 275 -14.76 0.91 -36.73
C ALA A 275 -14.24 0.78 -35.30
N LEU A 276 -15.14 0.89 -34.30
CA LEU A 276 -14.80 0.70 -32.89
C LEU A 276 -14.14 -0.66 -32.62
N LYS A 277 -14.71 -1.76 -33.13
CA LYS A 277 -14.13 -3.10 -32.97
C LYS A 277 -12.73 -3.20 -33.60
N THR A 278 -12.55 -2.60 -34.77
CA THR A 278 -11.26 -2.58 -35.48
C THR A 278 -10.21 -1.81 -34.69
N LEU A 279 -10.56 -0.62 -34.20
CA LEU A 279 -9.66 0.22 -33.39
C LEU A 279 -9.30 -0.42 -32.06
N VAL A 280 -10.26 -1.06 -31.37
CA VAL A 280 -9.99 -1.80 -30.12
C VAL A 280 -9.00 -2.95 -30.36
N ASN A 281 -9.18 -3.73 -31.43
CA ASN A 281 -8.26 -4.82 -31.76
C ASN A 281 -6.86 -4.29 -32.10
N ALA A 282 -6.78 -3.27 -32.95
CA ALA A 282 -5.51 -2.64 -33.30
C ALA A 282 -4.79 -2.06 -32.07
N TYR A 283 -5.53 -1.40 -31.17
CA TYR A 283 -4.96 -0.87 -29.94
C TYR A 283 -4.50 -1.97 -28.98
N GLN A 284 -5.23 -3.08 -28.89
CA GLN A 284 -4.77 -4.23 -28.12
C GLN A 284 -3.44 -4.77 -28.64
N ASP A 285 -3.26 -4.88 -29.96
CA ASP A 285 -2.01 -5.35 -30.56
C ASP A 285 -0.86 -4.37 -30.29
N ILE A 286 -1.13 -3.06 -30.34
CA ILE A 286 -0.18 -2.02 -29.93
C ILE A 286 0.26 -2.23 -28.48
N LEU A 287 -0.69 -2.36 -27.54
CA LEU A 287 -0.37 -2.53 -26.12
C LEU A 287 0.40 -3.82 -25.84
N LYS A 288 0.00 -4.92 -26.48
CA LYS A 288 0.71 -6.21 -26.35
C LYS A 288 2.13 -6.13 -26.90
N ASN A 289 2.37 -5.36 -27.95
CA ASN A 289 3.71 -5.14 -28.48
C ASN A 289 4.54 -4.22 -27.56
N GLU A 290 3.99 -3.08 -27.13
CA GLU A 290 4.68 -2.11 -26.28
C GLU A 290 5.04 -2.68 -24.89
N LEU A 291 4.17 -3.52 -24.31
CA LEU A 291 4.29 -4.02 -22.95
C LEU A 291 4.59 -5.52 -22.86
N ALA A 292 4.97 -6.17 -23.98
CA ALA A 292 5.13 -7.63 -24.10
C ALA A 292 5.94 -8.28 -22.95
N GLU A 293 7.04 -7.63 -22.57
CA GLU A 293 7.97 -8.15 -21.56
C GLU A 293 7.41 -8.09 -20.13
N LYS A 294 6.52 -7.12 -19.85
CA LYS A 294 6.04 -6.83 -18.50
C LYS A 294 4.59 -7.28 -18.27
N GLU A 295 3.74 -7.24 -19.30
CA GLU A 295 2.29 -7.38 -19.19
C GLU A 295 1.74 -8.52 -20.07
N LYS A 296 2.20 -9.74 -19.80
CA LYS A 296 1.91 -10.94 -20.61
C LYS A 296 0.43 -11.30 -20.70
N ASN A 297 -0.36 -10.90 -19.71
CA ASN A 297 -1.78 -11.25 -19.58
C ASN A 297 -2.72 -10.09 -19.97
N LEU A 298 -2.17 -8.96 -20.47
CA LEU A 298 -2.95 -7.80 -20.85
C LEU A 298 -4.00 -8.19 -21.89
N THR A 299 -5.25 -7.87 -21.58
CA THR A 299 -6.38 -8.09 -22.47
C THR A 299 -7.27 -6.85 -22.50
N LEU A 300 -7.71 -6.49 -23.71
CA LEU A 300 -8.70 -5.46 -23.95
C LEU A 300 -9.96 -6.12 -24.53
N GLN A 301 -11.08 -6.00 -23.81
CA GLN A 301 -12.33 -6.68 -24.17
C GLN A 301 -13.42 -5.65 -24.43
N LEU A 302 -14.12 -5.80 -25.55
CA LEU A 302 -15.28 -4.99 -25.89
C LEU A 302 -16.52 -5.89 -25.87
N ASN A 303 -17.41 -5.67 -24.90
CA ASN A 303 -18.64 -6.43 -24.75
C ASN A 303 -19.83 -5.51 -24.92
N GLU A 304 -20.83 -5.93 -25.70
CA GLU A 304 -22.10 -5.20 -25.81
C GLU A 304 -22.85 -5.26 -24.48
N VAL A 305 -23.44 -4.15 -24.07
CA VAL A 305 -24.18 -4.02 -22.81
C VAL A 305 -25.43 -3.17 -23.03
N ALA A 306 -26.47 -3.40 -22.24
CA ALA A 306 -27.57 -2.45 -22.13
C ALA A 306 -27.21 -1.36 -21.11
N SER A 307 -27.56 -0.11 -21.40
CA SER A 307 -27.43 0.99 -20.45
C SER A 307 -28.49 2.04 -20.71
N ASP A 308 -29.21 2.42 -19.65
CA ASP A 308 -30.18 3.52 -19.68
C ASP A 308 -29.58 4.82 -19.11
N LYS A 309 -28.28 4.83 -18.79
CA LYS A 309 -27.61 6.00 -18.22
C LYS A 309 -27.32 7.03 -19.32
N ALA A 310 -27.54 8.30 -18.98
CA ALA A 310 -27.15 9.43 -19.82
C ALA A 310 -25.62 9.46 -20.00
N ALA A 311 -25.16 9.78 -21.21
CA ALA A 311 -23.75 9.97 -21.50
C ALA A 311 -23.28 11.37 -21.08
N LEU A 312 -21.96 11.55 -20.97
CA LEU A 312 -21.36 12.89 -20.86
C LEU A 312 -21.64 13.71 -22.11
N THR A 313 -21.89 15.01 -21.93
CA THR A 313 -21.86 15.96 -23.05
C THR A 313 -20.48 15.97 -23.70
N ALA A 314 -20.38 16.32 -24.98
CA ALA A 314 -19.08 16.36 -25.67
C ALA A 314 -18.02 17.22 -24.93
N PRO A 315 -18.32 18.45 -24.44
CA PRO A 315 -17.35 19.23 -23.66
C PRO A 315 -16.90 18.54 -22.36
N SER A 316 -17.84 17.87 -21.66
CA SER A 316 -17.56 17.14 -20.41
C SER A 316 -16.68 15.92 -20.67
N ARG A 317 -17.03 15.12 -21.70
CA ARG A 317 -16.23 13.99 -22.19
C ARG A 317 -14.81 14.42 -22.54
N ASP A 318 -14.67 15.45 -23.37
CA ASP A 318 -13.37 15.89 -23.88
C ASP A 318 -12.49 16.44 -22.75
N THR A 319 -13.07 17.19 -21.82
CA THR A 319 -12.35 17.69 -20.65
C THR A 319 -11.86 16.55 -19.78
N PHE A 320 -12.71 15.57 -19.47
CA PHE A 320 -12.34 14.40 -18.68
C PHE A 320 -11.23 13.58 -19.36
N VAL A 321 -11.42 13.22 -20.63
CA VAL A 321 -10.46 12.40 -21.38
C VAL A 321 -9.12 13.12 -21.53
N ARG A 322 -9.12 14.43 -21.82
CA ARG A 322 -7.88 15.21 -21.92
C ARG A 322 -7.17 15.35 -20.59
N LEU A 323 -7.91 15.61 -19.50
CA LEU A 323 -7.37 15.65 -18.15
C LEU A 323 -6.69 14.33 -17.82
N LEU A 324 -7.45 13.23 -17.85
CA LEU A 324 -6.92 11.91 -17.45
C LEU A 324 -5.77 11.45 -18.35
N ASN A 325 -5.79 11.77 -19.66
CA ASN A 325 -4.69 11.44 -20.56
C ASN A 325 -3.43 12.31 -20.31
N ALA A 326 -3.59 13.59 -19.98
CA ALA A 326 -2.49 14.52 -19.74
C ALA A 326 -1.89 14.44 -18.32
N THR A 327 -2.65 13.96 -17.32
CA THR A 327 -2.18 13.85 -15.93
C THR A 327 -0.86 13.05 -15.86
N PRO A 328 0.21 13.57 -15.24
CA PRO A 328 1.45 12.82 -15.08
C PRO A 328 1.24 11.49 -14.36
N ASN A 329 2.02 10.45 -14.69
CA ASN A 329 1.93 9.14 -14.04
C ASN A 329 3.25 8.38 -14.19
N GLY A 330 3.61 7.62 -13.14
CA GLY A 330 4.86 6.86 -13.06
C GLY A 330 6.00 7.69 -12.50
N VAL A 331 7.22 7.34 -12.90
CA VAL A 331 8.44 8.06 -12.51
C VAL A 331 8.46 9.44 -13.15
N ILE A 332 8.60 10.48 -12.31
CA ILE A 332 8.83 11.87 -12.74
C ILE A 332 10.31 12.17 -12.83
N ARG A 333 11.08 11.72 -11.84
CA ARG A 333 12.51 11.97 -11.75
C ARG A 333 13.23 10.82 -11.06
N ASN A 334 14.35 10.40 -11.63
CA ASN A 334 15.30 9.51 -10.97
C ASN A 334 16.35 10.37 -10.25
N SER A 335 16.87 9.87 -9.13
CA SER A 335 17.89 10.57 -8.36
C SER A 335 19.23 10.57 -9.11
N ASP A 336 19.89 11.73 -9.14
CA ASP A 336 21.27 11.87 -9.65
C ASP A 336 22.31 11.46 -8.60
N VAL A 337 21.95 11.52 -7.32
CA VAL A 337 22.87 11.22 -6.19
C VAL A 337 22.80 9.76 -5.78
N ALA A 338 21.61 9.14 -5.86
CA ALA A 338 21.40 7.73 -5.54
C ALA A 338 21.05 6.95 -6.82
N LYS A 339 22.08 6.34 -7.43
CA LYS A 339 21.94 5.63 -8.71
C LYS A 339 20.90 4.51 -8.60
N GLY A 340 19.90 4.53 -9.50
CA GLY A 340 18.85 3.51 -9.56
C GLY A 340 17.65 3.79 -8.64
N VAL A 341 17.66 4.90 -7.91
CA VAL A 341 16.56 5.28 -7.00
C VAL A 341 15.65 6.29 -7.69
N VAL A 342 14.34 6.05 -7.61
CA VAL A 342 13.32 7.03 -8.02
C VAL A 342 13.25 8.13 -6.97
N GLU A 343 13.43 9.38 -7.38
CA GLU A 343 13.35 10.53 -6.48
C GLU A 343 11.93 11.09 -6.37
N THR A 344 11.17 11.05 -7.46
CA THR A 344 9.78 11.52 -7.48
C THR A 344 8.96 10.69 -8.45
N SER A 345 7.78 10.28 -8.02
CA SER A 345 6.79 9.57 -8.82
C SER A 345 5.37 9.91 -8.35
N LEU A 346 4.39 9.56 -9.17
CA LEU A 346 2.97 9.57 -8.79
C LEU A 346 2.22 8.45 -9.51
N ASN A 347 1.10 8.02 -8.95
CA ASN A 347 0.26 6.96 -9.51
C ASN A 347 -1.19 7.43 -9.57
N VAL A 348 -1.79 7.40 -10.77
CA VAL A 348 -3.24 7.59 -10.93
C VAL A 348 -3.93 6.28 -10.56
N GLY A 349 -4.05 6.05 -9.25
CA GLY A 349 -4.40 4.76 -8.67
C GLY A 349 -5.89 4.42 -8.76
N VAL A 350 -6.78 5.40 -8.59
CA VAL A 350 -8.23 5.19 -8.57
C VAL A 350 -8.91 6.25 -9.43
N VAL A 351 -9.85 5.84 -10.27
CA VAL A 351 -10.78 6.76 -10.94
C VAL A 351 -12.19 6.26 -10.67
N THR A 352 -13.03 7.12 -10.11
CA THR A 352 -14.43 6.78 -9.80
C THR A 352 -15.36 7.82 -10.40
N MET A 353 -16.17 7.40 -11.37
CA MET A 353 -17.17 8.27 -12.00
C MET A 353 -18.55 8.06 -11.35
N SER A 354 -19.15 9.17 -10.94
CA SER A 354 -20.54 9.26 -10.50
C SER A 354 -21.38 9.99 -11.53
N ASP A 355 -22.66 10.21 -11.24
CA ASP A 355 -23.57 10.89 -12.17
C ASP A 355 -23.19 12.36 -12.41
N ALA A 356 -22.64 13.06 -11.43
CA ALA A 356 -22.37 14.51 -11.53
C ALA A 356 -20.89 14.88 -11.36
N ASN A 357 -20.02 13.94 -11.03
CA ASN A 357 -18.60 14.19 -10.76
C ASN A 357 -17.76 12.97 -11.08
N VAL A 358 -16.50 13.18 -11.45
CA VAL A 358 -15.47 12.13 -11.43
C VAL A 358 -14.38 12.54 -10.44
N GLU A 359 -14.03 11.59 -9.58
CA GLU A 359 -12.88 11.66 -8.67
C GLU A 359 -11.72 10.87 -9.29
N ILE A 360 -10.54 11.50 -9.36
CA ILE A 360 -9.28 10.95 -9.90
C ILE A 360 -8.21 11.03 -8.83
#